data_AF-A0A7C3H726-F1
#
_entry.id   AF-A0A7C3H726-F1
#
_cell.length_a   1.000
_cell.length_b   1.000
_cell.length_c   1.000
_cell.angle_alpha   90.00
_cell.angle_beta   90.00
_cell.angle_gamma   90.00
#
_symmetry.space_group_name_H-M   'P 1'
#
loop_
_entity.id
_entity.type
_entity.pdbx_description
1 polymer ?
#
loop_
_entity_poly.entity_id
_entity_poly.type
_entity_poly.pdbx_seq_one_letter_code
_entity_poly.pdbx_strand_id
1 'polypeptide(L)'
;SDEGEFTLPEIQVQVVNLDEGQGGFSAGQTLVEVLQQAMPDALVVTVAPDAASARAAVDRQEAAVAVILPADLTAALFGEQEQASIEVYQDPTLKLGPRIVRDLLAQVVDGLAGSRIVTTVAQEQLAERGVAVDASLLMGIAQQYADWAARMGRRYQGGENPVLDIQSPGSEPQKSNDQLTRIIASITAGMMVFYVFFTGAASAQSILREEESGTLARLFTTPTPRSTILGGKFAATFLLLAVQTAVLLIATRLIFGIAWGDPLAVALVAVGMIALAAGFGIFLTSLLKDTRQTGIVYGGVLTVLGMVGMASVFTGGEPGAGGAAETLSLFTPQGWGVRGWQLLLAGDGALSGEVLLTVAVALVLGAAFFAVGVFRFRKRFA
;
A
#
# COMPACT_ATOMS: atom_id res chain seq x y z
N SER A 1 26.28 1.74 9.04
CA SER A 1 25.17 2.54 8.48
C SER A 1 23.93 1.82 8.92
N ASP A 2 23.31 2.34 9.98
CA ASP A 2 22.21 1.69 10.70
C ASP A 2 21.09 1.31 9.75
N GLU A 3 20.91 0.01 9.59
CA GLU A 3 19.71 -0.58 9.02
C GLU A 3 18.56 -0.18 9.95
N GLY A 4 17.59 0.55 9.42
CA GLY A 4 16.34 0.83 10.13
C GLY A 4 15.59 -0.48 10.32
N GLU A 5 15.95 -1.21 11.38
CA GLU A 5 15.23 -2.36 11.89
C GLU A 5 13.79 -1.90 12.12
N PHE A 6 12.85 -2.48 11.37
CA PHE A 6 11.43 -2.25 11.58
C PHE A 6 11.08 -2.82 12.97
N THR A 7 11.24 -2.00 14.00
CA THR A 7 10.83 -2.34 15.36
C THR A 7 9.31 -2.29 15.37
N LEU A 8 8.69 -3.48 15.44
CA LEU A 8 7.27 -3.59 15.75
C LEU A 8 7.03 -2.81 17.06
N PRO A 9 5.99 -1.97 17.15
CA PRO A 9 5.69 -1.27 18.39
C PRO A 9 5.50 -2.30 19.51
N GLU A 10 6.20 -2.11 20.63
CA GLU A 10 6.15 -3.02 21.77
C GLU A 10 4.69 -3.21 22.22
N ILE A 11 4.21 -4.45 22.15
CA ILE A 11 2.88 -4.83 22.60
C ILE A 11 2.99 -5.19 24.08
N GLN A 12 2.49 -4.29 24.92
CA GLN A 12 2.40 -4.51 26.36
C GLN A 12 1.26 -5.48 26.66
N VAL A 13 1.57 -6.63 27.26
CA VAL A 13 0.61 -7.68 27.61
C VAL A 13 0.63 -7.92 29.11
N GLN A 14 -0.54 -7.88 29.74
CA GLN A 14 -0.75 -8.24 31.14
C GLN A 14 -1.30 -9.66 31.20
N VAL A 15 -0.70 -10.54 31.99
CA VAL A 15 -1.17 -11.92 32.16
C VAL A 15 -1.48 -12.18 33.62
N VAL A 16 -2.66 -12.73 33.88
CA VAL A 16 -3.08 -13.19 35.21
C VAL A 16 -3.19 -14.69 35.16
N ASN A 17 -2.34 -15.37 35.92
CA ASN A 17 -2.36 -16.82 36.04
C ASN A 17 -3.07 -17.22 37.33
N LEU A 18 -4.33 -17.68 37.22
CA LEU A 18 -5.07 -18.25 38.36
C LEU A 18 -5.00 -19.78 38.42
N ASP A 19 -4.36 -20.42 37.44
CA ASP A 19 -4.27 -21.87 37.31
C ASP A 19 -3.50 -22.49 38.49
N GLU A 20 -4.17 -23.41 39.21
CA GLU A 20 -3.57 -24.07 40.38
C GLU A 20 -2.64 -25.24 39.98
N GLY A 21 -2.72 -25.68 38.71
CA GLY A 21 -1.96 -26.82 38.19
C GLY A 21 -2.44 -28.16 38.76
N GLN A 22 -2.01 -29.26 38.13
CA GLN A 22 -2.35 -30.62 38.56
C GLN A 22 -1.17 -31.56 38.32
N GLY A 23 -0.84 -32.40 39.32
CA GLY A 23 0.21 -33.42 39.17
C GLY A 23 1.62 -32.87 38.94
N GLY A 24 1.91 -31.64 39.37
CA GLY A 24 3.20 -30.96 39.16
C GLY A 24 3.33 -30.24 37.81
N PHE A 25 2.26 -30.21 37.00
CA PHE A 25 2.19 -29.48 35.74
C PHE A 25 1.17 -28.34 35.84
N SER A 26 1.50 -27.15 35.32
CA SER A 26 0.58 -26.03 35.15
C SER A 26 0.60 -25.58 33.69
N ALA A 27 -0.54 -25.74 33.02
CA ALA A 27 -0.75 -25.25 31.67
C ALA A 27 -0.69 -23.72 31.64
N GLY A 28 -1.19 -23.05 32.70
CA GLY A 28 -1.15 -21.61 32.81
C GLY A 28 0.28 -21.06 32.88
N GLN A 29 1.14 -21.70 33.67
CA GLN A 29 2.55 -21.32 33.77
C GLN A 29 3.27 -21.54 32.43
N THR A 30 3.00 -22.65 31.74
CA THR A 30 3.57 -22.93 30.42
C THR A 30 3.17 -21.88 29.39
N LEU A 31 1.90 -21.42 29.40
CA LEU A 31 1.41 -20.36 28.52
C LEU A 31 2.14 -19.03 28.78
N VAL A 32 2.32 -18.66 30.05
CA VAL A 32 3.07 -17.44 30.43
C VAL A 32 4.50 -17.49 29.91
N GLU A 33 5.19 -18.62 30.10
CA GLU A 33 6.57 -18.81 29.66
C GLU A 33 6.70 -18.76 28.13
N VAL A 34 5.78 -19.41 27.41
CA VAL A 34 5.78 -19.36 25.95
C VAL A 34 5.53 -17.95 25.43
N LEU A 35 4.60 -17.20 26.04
CA LEU A 35 4.35 -15.81 25.65
C LEU A 35 5.58 -14.92 25.89
N GLN A 36 6.28 -15.11 27.01
CA GLN A 36 7.52 -14.39 27.32
C GLN A 36 8.66 -14.73 26.36
N GLN A 37 8.74 -15.97 25.89
CA GLN A 37 9.81 -16.44 25.01
C GLN A 37 9.52 -16.29 23.51
N ALA A 38 8.25 -16.17 23.12
CA ALA A 38 7.86 -16.16 21.71
C ALA A 38 8.41 -14.96 20.93
N MET A 39 8.36 -13.76 21.53
CA MET A 39 8.78 -12.51 20.88
C MET A 39 9.31 -11.50 21.91
N PRO A 40 10.52 -11.70 22.48
CA PRO A 40 11.04 -10.84 23.55
C PRO A 40 11.21 -9.38 23.13
N ASP A 41 11.44 -9.11 21.85
CA ASP A 41 11.66 -7.75 21.32
C ASP A 41 10.36 -7.04 20.90
N ALA A 42 9.22 -7.75 20.85
CA ALA A 42 7.94 -7.19 20.39
C ALA A 42 6.78 -7.39 21.37
N LEU A 43 6.88 -8.32 22.32
CA LEU A 43 5.88 -8.60 23.35
C LEU A 43 6.50 -8.41 24.73
N VAL A 44 6.05 -7.38 25.46
CA VAL A 44 6.45 -7.17 26.85
C VAL A 44 5.38 -7.75 27.74
N VAL A 45 5.64 -8.93 28.29
CA VAL A 45 4.68 -9.69 29.09
C VAL A 45 4.92 -9.48 30.58
N THR A 46 3.94 -8.91 31.28
CA THR A 46 3.98 -8.67 32.73
C THR A 46 2.92 -9.49 33.44
N VAL A 47 3.28 -10.08 34.59
CA VAL A 47 2.33 -10.88 35.38
C VAL A 47 1.63 -9.96 36.38
N ALA A 48 0.30 -9.91 36.32
CA ALA A 48 -0.53 -9.14 37.25
C ALA A 48 -1.00 -10.01 38.43
N PRO A 49 -1.20 -9.40 39.61
CA PRO A 49 -1.65 -10.12 40.80
C PRO A 49 -3.11 -10.58 40.72
N ASP A 50 -3.97 -9.85 39.99
CA ASP A 50 -5.40 -10.14 39.91
C ASP A 50 -6.04 -9.64 38.61
N ALA A 51 -7.19 -10.23 38.25
CA ALA A 51 -7.92 -9.92 37.03
C ALA A 51 -8.41 -8.45 36.95
N ALA A 52 -8.69 -7.80 38.08
CA ALA A 52 -9.16 -6.41 38.07
C ALA A 52 -8.01 -5.45 37.76
N SER A 53 -6.81 -5.71 38.28
CA SER A 53 -5.60 -4.95 37.99
C SER A 53 -5.21 -5.02 36.51
N ALA A 54 -5.33 -6.21 35.90
CA ALA A 54 -5.02 -6.41 34.48
C ALA A 54 -6.01 -5.67 33.55
N ARG A 55 -7.32 -5.71 33.86
CA ARG A 55 -8.33 -4.92 33.13
C ARG A 55 -8.08 -3.42 33.26
N ALA A 56 -7.80 -2.95 34.48
CA ALA A 56 -7.52 -1.55 34.73
C ALA A 56 -6.25 -1.04 34.01
N ALA A 57 -5.26 -1.89 33.77
CA ALA A 57 -4.09 -1.56 32.95
C ALA A 57 -4.46 -1.36 31.47
N VAL A 58 -5.36 -2.19 30.93
CA VAL A 58 -5.88 -2.02 29.56
C VAL A 58 -6.75 -0.77 29.45
N ASP A 59 -7.65 -0.53 30.40
CA ASP A 59 -8.53 0.64 30.41
C ASP A 59 -7.74 1.97 30.52
N ARG A 60 -6.57 1.94 31.17
CA ARG A 60 -5.63 3.07 31.27
C ARG A 60 -4.66 3.17 30.10
N GLN A 61 -4.76 2.29 29.10
CA GLN A 61 -3.87 2.20 27.94
C GLN A 61 -2.40 1.93 28.31
N GLU A 62 -2.15 1.35 29.48
CA GLU A 62 -0.82 0.90 29.91
C GLU A 62 -0.49 -0.48 29.33
N ALA A 63 -1.51 -1.27 28.97
CA ALA A 63 -1.38 -2.56 28.28
C ALA A 63 -2.34 -2.62 27.07
N ALA A 64 -1.89 -3.27 26.00
CA ALA A 64 -2.71 -3.50 24.81
C ALA A 64 -3.72 -4.65 25.00
N VAL A 65 -3.33 -5.65 25.81
CA VAL A 65 -4.11 -6.87 26.05
C VAL A 65 -3.90 -7.32 27.50
N ALA A 66 -4.98 -7.76 28.14
CA ALA A 66 -4.98 -8.52 29.38
C ALA A 66 -5.49 -9.95 29.10
N VAL A 67 -4.70 -10.94 29.49
CA VAL A 67 -5.03 -12.37 29.37
C VAL A 67 -5.27 -12.93 30.77
N ILE A 68 -6.45 -13.50 30.99
CA ILE A 68 -6.84 -14.06 32.28
C ILE A 68 -7.01 -15.57 32.10
N LEU A 69 -6.14 -16.33 32.77
CA LEU A 69 -6.13 -17.79 32.77
C LEU A 69 -6.95 -18.27 33.96
N PRO A 70 -7.98 -19.11 33.76
CA PRO A 70 -8.85 -19.55 34.85
C PRO A 70 -8.16 -20.62 35.72
N ALA A 71 -8.67 -20.81 36.94
CA ALA A 71 -8.06 -21.72 37.93
C ALA A 71 -8.14 -23.20 37.55
N ASP A 72 -9.12 -23.56 36.74
CA ASP A 72 -9.40 -24.90 36.25
C ASP A 72 -8.75 -25.17 34.88
N LEU A 73 -7.89 -24.30 34.36
CA LEU A 73 -7.32 -24.45 33.03
C LEU A 73 -6.59 -25.79 32.85
N THR A 74 -5.69 -26.14 33.78
CA THR A 74 -5.00 -27.44 33.72
C THR A 74 -5.97 -28.60 33.90
N ALA A 75 -6.92 -28.47 34.84
CA ALA A 75 -7.92 -29.51 35.10
C ALA A 75 -8.84 -29.76 33.88
N ALA A 76 -9.20 -28.73 33.13
CA ALA A 76 -10.02 -28.85 31.92
C ALA A 76 -9.23 -29.45 30.75
N LEU A 77 -7.94 -29.09 30.61
CA LEU A 77 -7.10 -29.63 29.54
C LEU A 77 -6.81 -31.12 29.73
N PHE A 78 -6.62 -31.58 30.97
CA PHE A 78 -6.22 -32.97 31.26
C PHE A 78 -7.30 -33.85 31.93
N GLY A 79 -8.38 -33.26 32.44
CA GLY A 79 -9.47 -33.97 33.12
C GLY A 79 -10.73 -34.14 32.28
N GLU A 80 -11.77 -34.75 32.85
CA GLU A 80 -13.07 -34.99 32.19
C GLU A 80 -13.96 -33.73 32.10
N GLN A 81 -13.53 -32.59 32.63
CA GLN A 81 -14.32 -31.35 32.59
C GLN A 81 -14.40 -30.74 31.18
N GLU A 82 -15.56 -30.13 30.90
CA GLU A 82 -16.07 -30.01 29.53
C GLU A 82 -15.62 -28.76 28.77
N GLN A 83 -15.03 -27.73 29.39
CA GLN A 83 -14.46 -26.55 28.70
C GLN A 83 -13.86 -25.57 29.71
N ALA A 84 -12.64 -25.06 29.45
CA ALA A 84 -12.11 -23.86 30.11
C ALA A 84 -12.09 -22.69 29.12
N SER A 85 -12.52 -21.51 29.58
CA SER A 85 -12.50 -20.28 28.77
C SER A 85 -11.38 -19.36 29.22
N ILE A 86 -10.39 -19.13 28.36
CA ILE A 86 -9.38 -18.08 28.56
C ILE A 86 -10.01 -16.75 28.18
N GLU A 87 -10.01 -15.79 29.09
CA GLU A 87 -10.54 -14.46 28.81
C GLU A 87 -9.43 -13.54 28.29
N VAL A 88 -9.70 -12.92 27.13
CA VAL A 88 -8.81 -11.95 26.50
C VAL A 88 -9.52 -10.60 26.45
N TYR A 89 -9.06 -9.66 27.27
CA TYR A 89 -9.56 -8.29 27.34
C TYR A 89 -8.60 -7.37 26.60
N GLN A 90 -9.06 -6.63 25.59
CA GLN A 90 -8.20 -5.89 24.67
C GLN A 90 -8.70 -4.47 24.40
N ASP A 91 -7.77 -3.56 24.05
CA ASP A 91 -8.13 -2.23 23.55
C ASP A 91 -8.74 -2.34 22.12
N PRO A 92 -9.99 -1.88 21.90
CA PRO A 92 -10.65 -1.98 20.60
C PRO A 92 -10.04 -1.10 19.50
N THR A 93 -9.18 -0.14 19.87
CA THR A 93 -8.47 0.72 18.91
C THR A 93 -7.25 0.02 18.28
N LEU A 94 -6.75 -1.05 18.93
CA LEU A 94 -5.61 -1.83 18.48
C LEU A 94 -6.07 -3.09 17.73
N LYS A 95 -5.68 -3.23 16.45
CA LYS A 95 -6.12 -4.35 15.61
C LYS A 95 -5.08 -5.46 15.43
N LEU A 96 -3.79 -5.10 15.46
CA LEU A 96 -2.70 -6.02 15.11
C LEU A 96 -2.16 -6.77 16.35
N GLY A 97 -1.83 -6.03 17.41
CA GLY A 97 -1.26 -6.62 18.63
C GLY A 97 -2.16 -7.67 19.30
N PRO A 98 -3.45 -7.36 19.58
CA PRO A 98 -4.35 -8.33 20.18
C PRO A 98 -4.58 -9.59 19.33
N ARG A 99 -4.53 -9.45 18.00
CA ARG A 99 -4.63 -10.60 17.09
C ARG A 99 -3.43 -11.53 17.23
N ILE A 100 -2.21 -10.98 17.27
CA ILE A 100 -0.97 -11.76 17.47
C ILE A 100 -1.05 -12.53 18.79
N VAL A 101 -1.40 -11.85 19.89
CA VAL A 101 -1.51 -12.48 21.22
C VAL A 101 -2.54 -13.61 21.21
N ARG A 102 -3.73 -13.39 20.62
CA ARG A 102 -4.78 -14.41 20.52
C ARG A 102 -4.33 -15.62 19.68
N ASP A 103 -3.68 -15.37 18.55
CA ASP A 103 -3.24 -16.44 17.65
C ASP A 103 -2.13 -17.28 18.31
N LEU A 104 -1.23 -16.65 19.08
CA LEU A 104 -0.23 -17.35 19.92
C LEU A 104 -0.89 -18.21 21.00
N LEU A 105 -1.85 -17.64 21.75
CA LEU A 105 -2.60 -18.37 22.78
C LEU A 105 -3.32 -19.59 22.17
N ALA A 106 -4.03 -19.39 21.06
CA ALA A 106 -4.73 -20.45 20.35
C ALA A 106 -3.77 -21.57 19.93
N GLN A 107 -2.61 -21.22 19.36
CA GLN A 107 -1.61 -22.20 18.93
C GLN A 107 -1.09 -23.08 20.08
N VAL A 108 -0.84 -22.49 21.25
CA VAL A 108 -0.35 -23.24 22.42
C VAL A 108 -1.47 -24.12 22.99
N VAL A 109 -2.68 -23.59 23.10
CA VAL A 109 -3.86 -24.34 23.57
C VAL A 109 -4.17 -25.51 22.63
N ASP A 110 -4.12 -25.30 21.31
CA ASP A 110 -4.32 -26.35 20.30
C ASP A 110 -3.23 -27.43 20.39
N GLY A 111 -1.99 -27.05 20.67
CA GLY A 111 -0.89 -27.98 20.91
C GLY A 111 -1.14 -28.85 22.16
N LEU A 112 -1.59 -28.26 23.26
CA LEU A 112 -1.90 -28.97 24.50
C LEU A 112 -3.14 -29.86 24.35
N ALA A 113 -4.23 -29.34 23.77
CA ALA A 113 -5.45 -30.12 23.51
C ALA A 113 -5.17 -31.28 22.54
N GLY A 114 -4.39 -31.05 21.49
CA GLY A 114 -3.96 -32.09 20.57
C GLY A 114 -3.13 -33.17 21.24
N SER A 115 -2.28 -32.81 22.23
CA SER A 115 -1.50 -33.81 22.97
C SER A 115 -2.39 -34.81 23.71
N ARG A 116 -3.50 -34.34 24.31
CA ARG A 116 -4.51 -35.19 24.93
C ARG A 116 -5.24 -36.06 23.91
N ILE A 117 -5.66 -35.49 22.78
CA ILE A 117 -6.35 -36.25 21.74
C ILE A 117 -5.46 -37.41 21.27
N VAL A 118 -4.17 -37.13 21.01
CA VAL A 118 -3.24 -38.16 20.55
C VAL A 118 -2.98 -39.22 21.63
N THR A 119 -2.86 -38.86 22.91
CA THR A 119 -2.69 -39.87 23.97
C THR A 119 -3.95 -40.71 24.18
N THR A 120 -5.15 -40.12 24.14
CA THR A 120 -6.42 -40.87 24.23
C THR A 120 -6.58 -41.83 23.07
N VAL A 121 -6.36 -41.36 21.82
CA VAL A 121 -6.43 -42.22 20.63
C VAL A 121 -5.36 -43.32 20.67
N ALA A 122 -4.14 -43.00 21.10
CA ALA A 122 -3.08 -43.99 21.25
C ALA A 122 -3.44 -45.05 22.30
N GLN A 123 -4.03 -44.64 23.43
CA GLN A 123 -4.47 -45.54 24.48
C GLN A 123 -5.57 -46.48 23.97
N GLU A 124 -6.59 -45.97 23.29
CA GLU A 124 -7.67 -46.76 22.69
C GLU A 124 -7.13 -47.78 21.68
N GLN A 125 -6.28 -47.35 20.75
CA GLN A 125 -5.72 -48.25 19.72
C GLN A 125 -4.76 -49.31 20.30
N LEU A 126 -4.00 -48.99 21.35
CA LEU A 126 -3.11 -49.95 22.00
C LEU A 126 -3.90 -50.94 22.85
N ALA A 127 -4.97 -50.49 23.51
CA ALA A 127 -5.89 -51.35 24.26
C ALA A 127 -6.59 -52.38 23.35
N GLU A 128 -7.05 -51.96 22.16
CA GLU A 128 -7.62 -52.87 21.15
C GLU A 128 -6.64 -53.95 20.69
N ARG A 129 -5.34 -53.65 20.69
CA ARG A 129 -4.27 -54.58 20.31
C ARG A 129 -3.72 -55.41 21.48
N GLY A 130 -4.30 -55.27 22.67
CA GLY A 130 -3.88 -55.99 23.88
C GLY A 130 -2.49 -55.59 24.40
N VAL A 131 -1.98 -54.41 24.03
CA VAL A 131 -0.70 -53.89 24.51
C VAL A 131 -0.94 -53.15 25.83
N ALA A 132 -0.18 -53.50 26.87
CA ALA A 132 -0.24 -52.77 28.14
C ALA A 132 0.26 -51.33 27.93
N VAL A 133 -0.59 -50.36 28.25
CA VAL A 133 -0.27 -48.93 28.12
C VAL A 133 0.30 -48.45 29.45
N ASP A 134 1.62 -48.29 29.50
CA ASP A 134 2.30 -47.69 30.64
C ASP A 134 2.23 -46.16 30.59
N ALA A 135 2.19 -45.51 31.76
CA ALA A 135 2.14 -44.05 31.88
C ALA A 135 3.34 -43.35 31.20
N SER A 136 4.51 -44.01 31.17
CA SER A 136 5.72 -43.53 30.50
C SER A 136 5.57 -43.49 28.97
N LEU A 137 4.85 -44.46 28.39
CA LEU A 137 4.60 -44.52 26.95
C LEU A 137 3.66 -43.39 26.53
N LEU A 138 2.59 -43.14 27.28
CA LEU A 138 1.67 -42.03 27.02
C LEU A 138 2.36 -40.67 27.17
N MET A 139 3.21 -40.51 28.19
CA MET A 139 4.00 -39.30 28.36
C MET A 139 4.98 -39.07 27.20
N GLY A 140 5.60 -40.13 26.69
CA GLY A 140 6.48 -40.05 25.51
C GLY A 140 5.72 -39.65 24.24
N ILE A 141 4.51 -40.17 24.03
CA ILE A 141 3.65 -39.81 22.90
C ILE A 141 3.19 -38.34 23.01
N ALA A 142 2.78 -37.90 24.20
CA ALA A 142 2.41 -36.51 24.46
C ALA A 142 3.57 -35.56 24.16
N GLN A 143 4.79 -35.89 24.61
CA GLN A 143 5.98 -35.09 24.34
C GLN A 143 6.33 -35.02 22.85
N GLN A 144 6.27 -36.14 22.13
CA GLN A 144 6.51 -36.14 20.68
C GLN A 144 5.52 -35.27 19.92
N TYR A 145 4.24 -35.29 20.32
CA TYR A 145 3.23 -34.42 19.74
C TYR A 145 3.45 -32.95 20.10
N ALA A 146 3.74 -32.63 21.36
CA ALA A 146 4.03 -31.28 21.81
C ALA A 146 5.24 -30.69 21.05
N ASP A 147 6.29 -31.47 20.86
CA ASP A 147 7.46 -31.08 20.06
C ASP A 147 7.11 -30.84 18.59
N TRP A 148 6.24 -31.68 18.02
CA TRP A 148 5.75 -31.50 16.65
C TRP A 148 4.90 -30.23 16.51
N ALA A 149 3.97 -29.99 17.43
CA ALA A 149 3.12 -28.81 17.46
C ALA A 149 3.96 -27.52 17.64
N ALA A 150 4.96 -27.53 18.53
CA ALA A 150 5.87 -26.42 18.74
C ALA A 150 6.75 -26.13 17.50
N ARG A 151 7.25 -27.16 16.81
CA ARG A 151 7.96 -27.00 15.52
C ARG A 151 7.05 -26.44 14.44
N MET A 152 5.82 -26.92 14.37
CA MET A 152 4.84 -26.46 13.39
C MET A 152 4.49 -24.98 13.62
N GLY A 153 4.24 -24.60 14.88
CA GLY A 153 4.02 -23.22 15.30
C GLY A 153 5.15 -22.26 14.92
N ARG A 154 6.40 -22.65 15.20
CA ARG A 154 7.58 -21.86 14.80
C ARG A 154 7.70 -21.69 13.28
N ARG A 155 7.35 -22.72 12.50
CA ARG A 155 7.33 -22.62 11.04
C ARG A 155 6.26 -21.65 10.54
N TYR A 156 5.05 -21.67 11.11
CA TYR A 156 4.01 -20.69 10.80
C TYR A 156 4.47 -19.25 11.09
N GLN A 157 5.14 -19.02 12.22
CA GLN A 157 5.70 -17.71 12.58
C GLN A 157 6.84 -17.28 11.65
N GLY A 158 7.65 -18.23 11.18
CA GLY A 158 8.71 -18.00 10.19
C GLY A 158 8.23 -17.83 8.74
N GLY A 159 6.91 -17.86 8.49
CA GLY A 159 6.31 -17.76 7.16
C GLY A 159 6.44 -19.04 6.31
N GLU A 160 7.00 -20.12 6.86
CA GLU A 160 7.11 -21.41 6.19
C GLU A 160 5.88 -22.25 6.50
N ASN A 161 4.89 -22.22 5.62
CA ASN A 161 3.68 -22.99 5.79
C ASN A 161 3.70 -24.22 4.87
N PRO A 162 3.87 -25.46 5.38
CA PRO A 162 4.08 -26.64 4.52
C PRO A 162 2.82 -27.07 3.74
N VAL A 163 1.65 -26.53 4.07
CA VAL A 163 0.35 -26.87 3.44
C VAL A 163 -0.21 -25.71 2.62
N LEU A 164 0.17 -24.47 2.95
CA LEU A 164 -0.31 -23.27 2.27
C LEU A 164 0.87 -22.57 1.58
N ASP A 165 0.92 -22.65 0.26
CA ASP A 165 1.78 -21.80 -0.55
C ASP A 165 1.16 -20.40 -0.62
N ILE A 166 1.52 -19.54 0.34
CA ILE A 166 1.04 -18.16 0.39
C ILE A 166 1.81 -17.36 -0.67
N GLN A 167 1.30 -17.41 -1.90
CA GLN A 167 1.75 -16.60 -3.01
C GLN A 167 1.17 -15.19 -2.83
N SER A 168 1.99 -14.24 -2.36
CA SER A 168 1.67 -12.82 -2.52
C SER A 168 1.64 -12.51 -4.02
N PRO A 169 0.60 -11.87 -4.57
CA PRO A 169 0.57 -11.53 -5.98
C PRO A 169 1.77 -10.64 -6.33
N GLY A 170 2.74 -11.18 -7.07
CA GLY A 170 3.84 -10.43 -7.69
C GLY A 170 5.01 -10.05 -6.77
N SER A 171 5.61 -11.00 -6.04
CA SER A 171 6.95 -10.74 -5.45
C SER A 171 7.83 -11.97 -5.50
N GLU A 172 8.79 -11.98 -6.43
CA GLU A 172 10.06 -12.64 -6.16
C GLU A 172 10.67 -12.06 -4.87
N PRO A 173 11.47 -12.82 -4.11
CA PRO A 173 12.03 -12.37 -2.84
C PRO A 173 13.08 -11.28 -3.08
N GLN A 174 12.63 -10.04 -3.27
CA GLN A 174 13.49 -8.87 -3.50
C GLN A 174 13.19 -7.80 -2.44
N LYS A 175 13.92 -7.92 -1.33
CA LYS A 175 14.34 -6.91 -0.33
C LYS A 175 13.66 -5.53 -0.37
N SER A 176 13.13 -5.09 0.78
CA SER A 176 12.92 -3.72 1.33
C SER A 176 13.15 -2.48 0.42
N ASN A 177 14.19 -2.45 -0.42
CA ASN A 177 14.44 -1.44 -1.45
C ASN A 177 13.30 -1.29 -2.49
N ASP A 178 12.48 -2.32 -2.75
CA ASP A 178 11.45 -2.22 -3.78
C ASP A 178 10.27 -1.32 -3.36
N GLN A 179 9.87 -1.33 -2.08
CA GLN A 179 8.80 -0.46 -1.60
C GLN A 179 9.20 1.02 -1.68
N LEU A 180 10.42 1.36 -1.28
CA LEU A 180 10.94 2.72 -1.42
C LEU A 180 11.03 3.13 -2.89
N THR A 181 11.51 2.24 -3.76
CA THR A 181 11.57 2.47 -5.22
C THR A 181 10.19 2.70 -5.82
N ARG A 182 9.16 1.93 -5.42
CA ARG A 182 7.77 2.12 -5.86
C ARG A 182 7.19 3.46 -5.39
N ILE A 183 7.45 3.87 -4.15
CA ILE A 183 7.02 5.18 -3.63
C ILE A 183 7.70 6.30 -4.42
N ILE A 184 9.03 6.21 -4.61
CA ILE A 184 9.78 7.19 -5.41
C ILE A 184 9.26 7.23 -6.84
N ALA A 185 8.97 6.08 -7.46
CA ALA A 185 8.43 5.99 -8.81
C ALA A 185 7.06 6.67 -8.93
N SER A 186 6.16 6.43 -7.96
CA SER A 186 4.84 7.06 -7.91
C SER A 186 4.92 8.58 -7.75
N ILE A 187 5.75 9.07 -6.82
CA ILE A 187 5.98 10.51 -6.63
C ILE A 187 6.61 11.13 -7.88
N THR A 188 7.60 10.45 -8.47
CA THR A 188 8.26 10.90 -9.70
C THR A 188 7.29 11.00 -10.87
N ALA A 189 6.39 10.02 -11.02
CA ALA A 189 5.33 10.05 -12.03
C ALA A 189 4.39 11.23 -11.82
N GLY A 190 3.93 11.47 -10.59
CA GLY A 190 3.12 12.63 -10.24
C GLY A 190 3.80 13.95 -10.60
N MET A 191 5.05 14.12 -10.16
CA MET A 191 5.85 15.32 -10.44
C MET A 191 6.13 15.50 -11.93
N MET A 192 6.37 14.42 -12.67
CA MET A 192 6.53 14.46 -14.12
C MET A 192 5.28 15.01 -14.79
N VAL A 193 4.09 14.51 -14.42
CA VAL A 193 2.81 15.03 -14.93
C VAL A 193 2.67 16.51 -14.57
N PHE A 194 2.95 16.89 -13.33
CA PHE A 194 2.88 18.28 -12.88
C PHE A 194 3.75 19.21 -13.75
N TYR A 195 5.02 18.84 -13.95
CA TYR A 195 5.95 19.64 -14.77
C TYR A 195 5.57 19.67 -16.24
N VAL A 196 5.08 18.58 -16.83
CA VAL A 196 4.66 18.56 -18.24
C VAL A 196 3.47 19.49 -18.45
N PHE A 197 2.49 19.51 -17.53
CA PHE A 197 1.37 20.45 -17.60
C PHE A 197 1.81 21.91 -17.38
N PHE A 198 2.74 22.15 -16.45
CA PHE A 198 3.28 23.48 -16.20
C PHE A 198 4.03 24.03 -17.43
N THR A 199 4.93 23.22 -18.02
CA THR A 199 5.64 23.59 -19.25
C THR A 199 4.68 23.74 -20.42
N GLY A 200 3.64 22.91 -20.53
CA GLY A 200 2.63 23.00 -21.59
C GLY A 200 1.89 24.35 -21.56
N ALA A 201 1.44 24.77 -20.38
CA ALA A 201 0.83 26.08 -20.18
C ALA A 201 1.83 27.24 -20.40
N ALA A 202 3.06 27.11 -19.89
CA ALA A 202 4.10 28.12 -20.09
C ALA A 202 4.48 28.30 -21.57
N SER A 203 4.53 27.22 -22.34
CA SER A 203 4.79 27.27 -23.78
C SER A 203 3.69 28.02 -24.54
N ALA A 204 2.43 27.80 -24.15
CA ALA A 204 1.29 28.51 -24.73
C ALA A 204 1.30 30.02 -24.42
N GLN A 205 1.94 30.47 -23.34
CA GLN A 205 2.12 31.91 -23.04
C GLN A 205 2.87 32.65 -24.15
N SER A 206 3.73 31.98 -24.93
CA SER A 206 4.41 32.58 -26.07
C SER A 206 3.44 33.21 -27.06
N ILE A 207 2.22 32.64 -27.22
CA ILE A 207 1.16 33.18 -28.08
C ILE A 207 0.69 34.54 -27.57
N LEU A 208 0.47 34.65 -26.25
CA LEU A 208 0.02 35.88 -25.61
C LEU A 208 1.09 36.99 -25.68
N ARG A 209 2.36 36.63 -25.50
CA ARG A 209 3.49 37.58 -25.67
C ARG A 209 3.62 38.08 -27.11
N GLU A 210 3.37 37.22 -28.09
CA GLU A 210 3.38 37.61 -29.50
C GLU A 210 2.20 38.50 -29.87
N GLU A 211 1.06 38.32 -29.23
CA GLU A 211 -0.10 39.22 -29.34
C GLU A 211 0.27 40.61 -28.80
N GLU A 212 0.80 40.69 -27.57
CA GLU A 212 1.18 41.95 -26.93
C GLU A 212 2.29 42.71 -27.65
N SER A 213 3.26 41.98 -28.22
CA SER A 213 4.34 42.58 -29.02
C SER A 213 3.94 42.98 -30.44
N GLY A 214 2.68 42.72 -30.84
CA GLY A 214 2.18 43.01 -32.19
C GLY A 214 2.75 42.09 -33.28
N THR A 215 3.59 41.12 -32.92
CA THR A 215 4.22 40.17 -33.84
C THR A 215 3.18 39.24 -34.46
N LEU A 216 2.16 38.86 -33.68
CA LEU A 216 1.06 38.02 -34.14
C LEU A 216 0.23 38.68 -35.26
N ALA A 217 -0.03 39.99 -35.14
CA ALA A 217 -0.74 40.76 -36.16
C ALA A 217 0.04 40.81 -37.48
N ARG A 218 1.38 41.00 -37.42
CA ARG A 218 2.26 40.94 -38.60
C ARG A 218 2.31 39.55 -39.23
N LEU A 219 2.19 38.50 -38.43
CA LEU A 219 2.17 37.13 -38.94
C LEU A 219 0.87 36.85 -39.71
N PHE A 220 -0.27 37.38 -39.23
CA PHE A 220 -1.57 37.27 -39.92
C PHE A 220 -1.70 38.11 -41.19
N THR A 221 -0.79 39.04 -41.47
CA THR A 221 -0.73 39.73 -42.77
C THR A 221 0.07 38.97 -43.82
N THR A 222 0.71 37.84 -43.45
CA THR A 222 1.40 36.96 -44.41
C THR A 222 0.40 36.00 -45.07
N PRO A 223 0.68 35.44 -46.26
CA PRO A 223 -0.19 34.46 -46.92
C PRO A 223 -0.22 33.08 -46.22
N THR A 224 0.24 32.98 -44.97
CA THR A 224 0.17 31.73 -44.21
C THR A 224 -1.17 31.63 -43.47
N PRO A 225 -1.88 30.48 -43.58
CA PRO A 225 -3.15 30.31 -42.88
C PRO A 225 -2.91 30.20 -41.38
N ARG A 226 -3.81 30.79 -40.58
CA ARG A 226 -3.73 30.83 -39.10
C ARG A 226 -3.59 29.44 -38.47
N SER A 227 -4.18 28.42 -39.09
CA SER A 227 -4.06 27.02 -38.66
C SER A 227 -2.63 26.49 -38.72
N THR A 228 -1.83 26.89 -39.73
CA THR A 228 -0.43 26.48 -39.86
C THR A 228 0.43 27.14 -38.79
N ILE A 229 0.15 28.40 -38.45
CA ILE A 229 0.85 29.13 -37.37
C ILE A 229 0.57 28.45 -36.02
N LEU A 230 -0.70 28.22 -35.69
CA LEU A 230 -1.09 27.60 -34.43
C LEU A 230 -0.65 26.13 -34.36
N GLY A 231 -0.73 25.40 -35.47
CA GLY A 231 -0.27 24.02 -35.58
C GLY A 231 1.25 23.89 -35.41
N GLY A 232 2.02 24.81 -36.00
CA GLY A 232 3.48 24.86 -35.81
C GLY A 232 3.88 25.14 -34.36
N LYS A 233 3.17 26.04 -33.68
CA LYS A 233 3.37 26.29 -32.24
C LYS A 233 3.02 25.07 -31.41
N PHE A 234 1.88 24.43 -31.67
CA PHE A 234 1.51 23.20 -30.99
C PHE A 234 2.56 22.09 -31.19
N ALA A 235 3.05 21.91 -32.42
CA ALA A 235 4.11 20.94 -32.71
C ALA A 235 5.41 21.27 -31.97
N ALA A 236 5.79 22.55 -31.88
CA ALA A 236 6.95 22.98 -31.10
C ALA A 236 6.76 22.71 -29.60
N THR A 237 5.58 22.99 -29.04
CA THR A 237 5.24 22.66 -27.65
C THR A 237 5.27 21.14 -27.43
N PHE A 238 4.68 20.37 -28.33
CA PHE A 238 4.67 18.91 -28.25
C PHE A 238 6.09 18.34 -28.25
N LEU A 239 6.97 18.82 -29.15
CA LEU A 239 8.36 18.40 -29.20
C LEU A 239 9.12 18.77 -27.92
N LEU A 240 8.92 19.99 -27.40
CA LEU A 240 9.52 20.44 -26.15
C LEU A 240 9.13 19.52 -24.98
N LEU A 241 7.84 19.19 -24.87
CA LEU A 241 7.33 18.30 -23.83
C LEU A 241 7.80 16.86 -24.01
N ALA A 242 7.94 16.38 -25.24
CA ALA A 242 8.48 15.05 -25.54
C ALA A 242 9.94 14.95 -25.11
N VAL A 243 10.77 15.94 -25.44
CA VAL A 243 12.18 16.00 -25.00
C VAL A 243 12.27 16.07 -23.48
N GLN A 244 11.49 16.95 -22.83
CA GLN A 244 11.44 17.05 -21.38
C GLN A 244 11.06 15.71 -20.71
N THR A 245 10.01 15.06 -21.21
CA THR A 245 9.52 13.78 -20.67
C THR A 245 10.56 12.67 -20.85
N ALA A 246 11.19 12.59 -22.03
CA ALA A 246 12.25 11.62 -22.29
C ALA A 246 13.46 11.82 -21.36
N VAL A 247 13.89 13.07 -21.15
CA VAL A 247 14.97 13.39 -20.22
C VAL A 247 14.63 12.96 -18.80
N LEU A 248 13.40 13.22 -18.33
CA LEU A 248 12.96 12.80 -16.99
C LEU A 248 12.90 11.27 -16.86
N LEU A 249 12.36 10.56 -17.85
CA LEU A 249 12.31 9.09 -17.84
C LEU A 249 13.71 8.47 -17.80
N ILE A 250 14.64 8.99 -18.61
CA ILE A 250 16.03 8.52 -18.64
C ILE A 250 16.73 8.83 -17.31
N ALA A 251 16.62 10.07 -16.82
CA ALA A 251 17.26 10.48 -15.57
C ALA A 251 16.75 9.66 -14.38
N THR A 252 15.45 9.42 -14.29
CA THR A 252 14.83 8.67 -13.18
C THR A 252 15.18 7.19 -13.23
N ARG A 253 15.32 6.62 -14.43
CA ARG A 253 15.86 5.27 -14.62
C ARG A 253 17.32 5.17 -14.19
N LEU A 254 18.16 6.17 -14.49
CA LEU A 254 19.59 6.15 -14.17
C LEU A 254 19.90 6.46 -12.70
N ILE A 255 19.19 7.41 -12.10
CA ILE A 255 19.45 7.89 -10.73
C ILE A 255 18.76 6.98 -9.70
N PHE A 256 17.50 6.62 -9.95
CA PHE A 256 16.67 5.89 -8.98
C PHE A 256 16.47 4.42 -9.35
N GLY A 257 16.96 3.97 -10.51
CA GLY A 257 16.79 2.58 -10.96
C GLY A 257 15.34 2.21 -11.30
N ILE A 258 14.46 3.19 -11.55
CA ILE A 258 13.04 2.93 -11.78
C ILE A 258 12.84 2.15 -13.09
N ALA A 259 12.23 0.98 -12.97
CA ALA A 259 11.79 0.17 -14.09
C ALA A 259 10.38 0.60 -14.51
N TRP A 260 10.29 1.43 -15.55
CA TRP A 260 9.01 1.87 -16.12
C TRP A 260 8.29 0.78 -16.95
N GLY A 261 8.97 -0.34 -17.22
CA GLY A 261 8.47 -1.51 -17.96
C GLY A 261 8.58 -1.40 -19.48
N ASP A 262 7.56 -1.90 -20.21
CA ASP A 262 7.57 -2.02 -21.67
C ASP A 262 7.74 -0.63 -22.34
N PRO A 263 8.80 -0.43 -23.15
CA PRO A 263 9.02 0.83 -23.87
C PRO A 263 7.83 1.30 -24.70
N LEU A 264 7.04 0.38 -25.27
CA LEU A 264 5.87 0.73 -26.08
C LEU A 264 4.74 1.28 -25.21
N ALA A 265 4.51 0.67 -24.04
CA ALA A 265 3.51 1.10 -23.07
C ALA A 265 3.84 2.50 -22.53
N VAL A 266 5.10 2.70 -22.14
CA VAL A 266 5.65 3.98 -21.69
C VAL A 266 5.51 5.06 -22.76
N ALA A 267 5.82 4.75 -24.01
CA ALA A 267 5.70 5.70 -25.11
C ALA A 267 4.25 6.15 -25.35
N LEU A 268 3.29 5.23 -25.28
CA LEU A 268 1.87 5.55 -25.46
C LEU A 268 1.34 6.44 -24.33
N VAL A 269 1.67 6.12 -23.08
CA VAL A 269 1.28 6.94 -21.92
C VAL A 269 1.91 8.32 -22.00
N ALA A 270 3.20 8.41 -22.36
CA ALA A 270 3.88 9.68 -22.57
C ALA A 270 3.19 10.52 -23.67
N VAL A 271 2.89 9.93 -24.83
CA VAL A 271 2.22 10.63 -25.93
C VAL A 271 0.82 11.12 -25.52
N GLY A 272 0.02 10.28 -24.85
CA GLY A 272 -1.29 10.66 -24.35
C GLY A 272 -1.22 11.82 -23.35
N MET A 273 -0.30 11.76 -22.39
CA MET A 273 -0.06 12.82 -21.41
C MET A 273 0.40 14.12 -22.08
N ILE A 274 1.35 14.05 -23.01
CA ILE A 274 1.89 15.22 -23.72
C ILE A 274 0.78 15.90 -24.53
N ALA A 275 -0.03 15.13 -25.26
CA ALA A 275 -1.15 15.67 -26.03
C ALA A 275 -2.19 16.35 -25.13
N LEU A 276 -2.51 15.73 -23.99
CA LEU A 276 -3.41 16.27 -23.00
C LEU A 276 -2.88 17.59 -22.40
N ALA A 277 -1.63 17.60 -21.98
CA ALA A 277 -0.97 18.76 -21.39
C ALA A 277 -0.85 19.93 -22.38
N ALA A 278 -0.47 19.66 -23.62
CA ALA A 278 -0.36 20.68 -24.66
C ALA A 278 -1.74 21.27 -25.03
N GLY A 279 -2.76 20.42 -25.19
CA GLY A 279 -4.13 20.85 -25.45
C GLY A 279 -4.70 21.69 -24.30
N PHE A 280 -4.52 21.21 -23.07
CA PHE A 280 -4.96 21.94 -21.87
C PHE A 280 -4.21 23.26 -21.69
N GLY A 281 -2.91 23.31 -21.96
CA GLY A 281 -2.12 24.55 -21.90
C GLY A 281 -2.66 25.63 -22.85
N ILE A 282 -2.95 25.27 -24.10
CA ILE A 282 -3.55 26.20 -25.07
C ILE A 282 -4.95 26.64 -24.64
N PHE A 283 -5.79 25.71 -24.16
CA PHE A 283 -7.09 26.05 -23.61
C PHE A 283 -6.99 27.05 -22.47
N LEU A 284 -6.12 26.80 -21.49
CA LEU A 284 -5.92 27.65 -20.34
C LEU A 284 -5.44 29.04 -20.74
N THR A 285 -4.44 29.14 -21.62
CA THR A 285 -3.95 30.43 -22.12
C THR A 285 -5.00 31.17 -22.94
N SER A 286 -5.89 30.48 -23.66
CA SER A 286 -6.99 31.11 -24.41
C SER A 286 -8.04 31.82 -23.53
N LEU A 287 -8.05 31.53 -22.23
CA LEU A 287 -8.89 32.20 -21.24
C LEU A 287 -8.24 33.49 -20.72
N LEU A 288 -6.92 33.62 -20.86
CA LEU A 288 -6.16 34.77 -20.36
C LEU A 288 -6.24 35.95 -21.30
N LYS A 289 -6.40 37.15 -20.74
CA LYS A 289 -6.43 38.39 -21.54
C LYS A 289 -5.06 39.00 -21.76
N ASP A 290 -4.17 38.88 -20.78
CA ASP A 290 -2.88 39.56 -20.73
C ASP A 290 -1.86 38.70 -19.97
N THR A 291 -0.58 38.86 -20.27
CA THR A 291 0.53 38.10 -19.67
C THR A 291 0.66 38.33 -18.17
N ARG A 292 0.15 39.43 -17.60
CA ARG A 292 0.09 39.62 -16.14
C ARG A 292 -0.81 38.59 -15.45
N GLN A 293 -1.85 38.09 -16.14
CA GLN A 293 -2.75 37.07 -15.60
C GLN A 293 -2.11 35.67 -15.58
N THR A 294 -1.06 35.43 -16.38
CA THR A 294 -0.41 34.11 -16.44
C THR A 294 0.22 33.75 -15.11
N GLY A 295 0.77 34.73 -14.37
CA GLY A 295 1.36 34.50 -13.05
C GLY A 295 0.35 33.94 -12.04
N ILE A 296 -0.84 34.55 -11.96
CA ILE A 296 -1.91 34.12 -11.04
C ILE A 296 -2.50 32.77 -11.50
N VAL A 297 -2.71 32.58 -12.80
CA VAL A 297 -3.34 31.36 -13.30
C VAL A 297 -2.38 30.17 -13.26
N TYR A 298 -1.10 30.36 -13.60
CA TYR A 298 -0.12 29.27 -13.53
C TYR A 298 0.31 29.00 -12.09
N GLY A 299 0.51 30.05 -11.28
CA GLY A 299 0.90 29.89 -9.88
C GLY A 299 -0.23 29.40 -8.97
N GLY A 300 -1.47 29.84 -9.22
CA GLY A 300 -2.63 29.48 -8.41
C GLY A 300 -3.44 28.33 -9.01
N VAL A 301 -4.16 28.59 -10.10
CA VAL A 301 -5.13 27.64 -10.68
C VAL A 301 -4.45 26.34 -11.12
N LEU A 302 -3.35 26.42 -11.87
CA LEU A 302 -2.65 25.24 -12.37
C LEU A 302 -2.01 24.44 -11.24
N THR A 303 -1.49 25.10 -10.21
CA THR A 303 -0.96 24.43 -9.00
C THR A 303 -2.06 23.69 -8.25
N VAL A 304 -3.22 24.33 -8.01
CA VAL A 304 -4.35 23.68 -7.33
C VAL A 304 -4.86 22.49 -8.13
N LEU A 305 -5.06 22.63 -9.44
CA LEU A 305 -5.46 21.52 -10.31
C LEU A 305 -4.41 20.40 -10.33
N GLY A 306 -3.13 20.75 -10.31
CA GLY A 306 -2.02 19.80 -10.21
C GLY A 306 -2.03 19.05 -8.88
N MET A 307 -2.20 19.73 -7.75
CA MET A 307 -2.30 19.11 -6.43
C MET A 307 -3.48 18.14 -6.35
N VAL A 308 -4.64 18.55 -6.88
CA VAL A 308 -5.82 17.68 -6.95
C VAL A 308 -5.58 16.48 -7.87
N GLY A 309 -4.98 16.70 -9.05
CA GLY A 309 -4.63 15.62 -9.97
C GLY A 309 -3.61 14.63 -9.43
N MET A 310 -2.75 15.08 -8.51
CA MET A 310 -1.78 14.22 -7.82
C MET A 310 -2.30 13.68 -6.48
N ALA A 311 -3.56 13.92 -6.10
CA ALA A 311 -4.09 13.49 -4.81
C ALA A 311 -3.92 11.97 -4.58
N SER A 312 -4.15 11.16 -5.62
CA SER A 312 -3.97 9.69 -5.56
C SER A 312 -2.53 9.25 -5.29
N VAL A 313 -1.54 10.05 -5.70
CA VAL A 313 -0.11 9.77 -5.47
C VAL A 313 0.25 9.93 -3.98
N PHE A 314 -0.28 10.97 -3.33
CA PHE A 314 0.01 11.26 -1.93
C PHE A 314 -0.78 10.43 -0.93
N THR A 315 -1.97 9.96 -1.32
CA THR A 315 -2.80 9.11 -0.44
C THR A 315 -2.48 7.63 -0.57
N GLY A 316 -1.53 7.23 -1.43
CA GLY A 316 -1.23 5.83 -1.71
C GLY A 316 -2.40 5.05 -2.29
N GLY A 317 -3.30 5.73 -3.02
CA GLY A 317 -4.48 5.08 -3.58
C GLY A 317 -4.11 4.15 -4.73
N GLU A 318 -4.57 2.90 -4.68
CA GLU A 318 -4.44 1.97 -5.80
C GLU A 318 -5.31 2.41 -6.99
N PRO A 319 -4.81 2.38 -8.23
CA PRO A 319 -5.60 2.70 -9.41
C PRO A 319 -6.81 1.77 -9.54
N GLY A 320 -8.01 2.32 -9.73
CA GLY A 320 -9.24 1.55 -9.90
C GLY A 320 -9.92 1.12 -8.60
N ALA A 321 -9.35 1.42 -7.43
CA ALA A 321 -9.94 1.09 -6.13
C ALA A 321 -11.15 1.98 -5.76
N GLY A 322 -11.44 3.04 -6.52
CA GLY A 322 -12.64 3.86 -6.36
C GLY A 322 -12.60 4.78 -5.13
N GLY A 323 -11.40 5.06 -4.61
CA GLY A 323 -11.21 5.95 -3.46
C GLY A 323 -11.62 7.40 -3.77
N ALA A 324 -11.93 8.16 -2.72
CA ALA A 324 -12.28 9.59 -2.84
C ALA A 324 -11.15 10.41 -3.50
N ALA A 325 -9.88 10.07 -3.22
CA ALA A 325 -8.72 10.73 -3.81
C ALA A 325 -8.55 10.45 -5.32
N GLU A 326 -8.83 9.23 -5.77
CA GLU A 326 -8.82 8.87 -7.20
C GLU A 326 -9.97 9.55 -7.94
N THR A 327 -11.17 9.52 -7.34
CA THR A 327 -12.33 10.20 -7.93
C THR A 327 -12.06 11.69 -8.08
N LEU A 328 -11.46 12.31 -7.07
CA LEU A 328 -11.12 13.73 -7.08
C LEU A 328 -10.01 14.04 -8.12
N SER A 329 -9.00 13.18 -8.26
CA SER A 329 -7.95 13.39 -9.25
C SER A 329 -8.48 13.31 -10.68
N LEU A 330 -9.41 12.38 -10.97
CA LEU A 330 -10.01 12.21 -12.30
C LEU A 330 -10.87 13.38 -12.77
N PHE A 331 -11.27 14.29 -11.88
CA PHE A 331 -11.91 15.55 -12.27
C PHE A 331 -10.94 16.52 -12.95
N THR A 332 -9.63 16.35 -12.77
CA THR A 332 -8.61 17.21 -13.38
C THR A 332 -7.93 16.49 -14.55
N PRO A 333 -7.50 17.24 -15.58
CA PRO A 333 -6.76 16.64 -16.69
C PRO A 333 -5.41 16.05 -16.23
N GLN A 334 -4.81 16.61 -15.18
CA GLN A 334 -3.59 16.05 -14.59
C GLN A 334 -3.83 14.64 -14.04
N GLY A 335 -4.98 14.38 -13.41
CA GLY A 335 -5.28 13.06 -12.84
C GLY A 335 -5.33 11.94 -13.88
N TRP A 336 -5.79 12.21 -15.10
CA TRP A 336 -5.74 11.23 -16.21
C TRP A 336 -4.30 10.91 -16.63
N GLY A 337 -3.41 11.90 -16.60
CA GLY A 337 -1.97 11.68 -16.82
C GLY A 337 -1.35 10.83 -15.70
N VAL A 338 -1.67 11.16 -14.45
CA VAL A 338 -1.20 10.41 -13.27
C VAL A 338 -1.68 8.96 -13.30
N ARG A 339 -2.96 8.73 -13.58
CA ARG A 339 -3.56 7.39 -13.69
C ARG A 339 -2.83 6.53 -14.72
N GLY A 340 -2.47 7.08 -15.88
CA GLY A 340 -1.74 6.35 -16.91
C GLY A 340 -0.40 5.81 -16.41
N TRP A 341 0.36 6.64 -15.68
CA TRP A 341 1.62 6.21 -15.08
C TRP A 341 1.44 5.25 -13.91
N GLN A 342 0.44 5.46 -13.05
CA GLN A 342 0.17 4.57 -11.93
C GLN A 342 -0.27 3.17 -12.40
N LEU A 343 -1.07 3.09 -13.47
CA LEU A 343 -1.45 1.80 -14.08
C LEU A 343 -0.25 1.06 -14.66
N LEU A 344 0.69 1.78 -15.29
CA LEU A 344 1.96 1.17 -15.72
C LEU A 344 2.76 0.66 -14.54
N LEU A 345 2.95 1.47 -13.50
CA LEU A 345 3.73 1.07 -12.33
C LEU A 345 3.09 -0.09 -11.55
N ALA A 346 1.76 -0.20 -11.54
CA ALA A 346 1.03 -1.27 -10.87
C ALA A 346 1.02 -2.58 -11.67
N GLY A 347 1.06 -2.52 -13.00
CA GLY A 347 1.00 -3.68 -13.89
C GLY A 347 2.36 -4.16 -14.40
N ASP A 348 3.44 -3.94 -13.65
CA ASP A 348 4.84 -4.22 -14.04
C ASP A 348 5.23 -3.61 -15.39
N GLY A 349 4.57 -2.51 -15.75
CA GLY A 349 4.69 -1.76 -16.99
C GLY A 349 4.27 -2.53 -18.26
N ALA A 350 3.39 -3.53 -18.12
CA ALA A 350 2.76 -4.18 -19.24
C ALA A 350 1.66 -3.31 -19.89
N LEU A 351 1.45 -3.48 -21.20
CA LEU A 351 0.28 -2.94 -21.88
C LEU A 351 -1.00 -3.67 -21.44
N SER A 352 -1.79 -3.02 -20.59
CA SER A 352 -3.13 -3.47 -20.23
C SER A 352 -4.22 -2.74 -21.03
N GLY A 353 -5.42 -3.33 -21.10
CA GLY A 353 -6.58 -2.67 -21.70
C GLY A 353 -6.95 -1.36 -21.00
N GLU A 354 -6.68 -1.26 -19.70
CA GLU A 354 -6.92 -0.03 -18.91
C GLU A 354 -5.94 1.09 -19.24
N VAL A 355 -4.67 0.75 -19.50
CA VAL A 355 -3.67 1.72 -19.99
C VAL A 355 -4.11 2.29 -21.33
N LEU A 356 -4.54 1.43 -22.27
CA LEU A 356 -5.02 1.87 -23.58
C LEU A 356 -6.26 2.77 -23.47
N LEU A 357 -7.20 2.41 -22.60
CA LEU A 357 -8.38 3.25 -22.34
C LEU A 357 -7.98 4.62 -21.78
N THR A 358 -7.06 4.64 -20.81
CA THR A 358 -6.58 5.88 -20.19
C THR A 358 -5.87 6.78 -21.21
N VAL A 359 -5.04 6.20 -22.08
CA VAL A 359 -4.38 6.91 -23.19
C VAL A 359 -5.42 7.45 -24.17
N ALA A 360 -6.44 6.65 -24.53
CA ALA A 360 -7.50 7.09 -25.43
C ALA A 360 -8.28 8.28 -24.85
N VAL A 361 -8.64 8.23 -23.56
CA VAL A 361 -9.29 9.35 -22.86
C VAL A 361 -8.40 10.59 -22.84
N ALA A 362 -7.11 10.43 -22.52
CA ALA A 362 -6.16 11.54 -22.52
C ALA A 362 -6.04 12.21 -23.90
N LEU A 363 -5.98 11.42 -24.98
CA LEU A 363 -5.95 11.92 -26.35
C LEU A 363 -7.24 12.65 -26.74
N VAL A 364 -8.40 12.09 -26.40
CA VAL A 364 -9.71 12.72 -26.67
C VAL A 364 -9.85 14.05 -25.92
N LEU A 365 -9.51 14.08 -24.63
CA LEU A 365 -9.53 15.30 -23.81
C LEU A 365 -8.52 16.33 -24.34
N GLY A 366 -7.30 15.90 -24.69
CA GLY A 366 -6.29 16.78 -25.28
C GLY A 366 -6.76 17.42 -26.58
N ALA A 367 -7.35 16.63 -27.47
CA ALA A 367 -7.94 17.12 -28.72
C ALA A 367 -9.11 18.08 -28.47
N ALA A 368 -9.98 17.77 -27.50
CA ALA A 368 -11.10 18.64 -27.12
C ALA A 368 -10.62 20.00 -26.59
N PHE A 369 -9.66 20.00 -25.64
CA PHE A 369 -9.07 21.24 -25.12
C PHE A 369 -8.38 22.04 -26.21
N PHE A 370 -7.63 21.38 -27.08
CA PHE A 370 -6.99 22.03 -28.23
C PHE A 370 -8.02 22.68 -29.14
N ALA A 371 -9.08 21.96 -29.54
CA ALA A 371 -10.12 22.48 -30.42
C ALA A 371 -10.84 23.70 -29.82
N VAL A 372 -11.19 23.64 -28.53
CA VAL A 372 -11.83 24.76 -27.81
C VAL A 372 -10.88 25.96 -27.69
N GLY A 373 -9.61 25.71 -27.36
CA GLY A 373 -8.59 26.76 -27.27
C GLY A 373 -8.38 27.47 -28.60
N VAL A 374 -8.22 26.71 -29.69
CA VAL A 374 -8.08 27.24 -31.06
C VAL A 374 -9.32 28.03 -31.46
N PHE A 375 -10.53 27.52 -31.18
CA PHE A 375 -11.77 28.23 -31.50
C PHE A 375 -11.87 29.58 -30.78
N ARG A 376 -11.54 29.64 -29.48
CA ARG A 376 -11.49 30.91 -28.71
C ARG A 376 -10.49 31.89 -29.28
N PHE A 377 -9.27 31.43 -29.58
CA PHE A 377 -8.25 32.28 -30.19
C PHE A 377 -8.71 32.80 -31.55
N ARG A 378 -9.29 31.96 -32.40
CA ARG A 378 -9.83 32.38 -33.70
C ARG A 378 -10.91 33.46 -33.55
N LYS A 379 -11.83 33.32 -32.58
CA LYS A 379 -12.88 34.31 -32.32
C LYS A 379 -12.34 35.63 -31.76
N ARG A 380 -11.24 35.59 -31.00
CA ARG A 380 -10.57 36.78 -30.47
C ARG A 380 -9.84 37.59 -31.56
N PHE A 381 -9.36 36.90 -32.60
CA PHE A 381 -8.61 37.50 -33.71
C PHE A 381 -9.39 37.57 -35.04
N ALA A 382 -10.69 37.29 -35.02
CA ALA A 382 -11.60 37.54 -36.13
C ALA A 382 -12.27 38.89 -35.89
#